data_AF-A0A139QQ79-F1
#
_entry.id   AF-A0A139QQ79-F1
#
_cell.length_a   1.000
_cell.length_b   1.000
_cell.length_c   1.000
_cell.angle_alpha   90.00
_cell.angle_beta   90.00
_cell.angle_gamma   90.00
#
_symmetry.space_group_name_H-M   'P 1'
#
loop_
_entity.id
_entity.type
_entity.pdbx_description
1 polymer ?
#
loop_
_entity_poly.entity_id
_entity_poly.type
_entity_poly.pdbx_seq_one_letter_code
_entity_poly.pdbx_strand_id
1 'polypeptide(L)'
;MYAIEMKADAMLPRERLRDLGAEHLSNQELLSILLRTGTKTTPVLEVANQILKNLDSLADFQHLSLQELQKINGIGYVKSIEIKAMIELAKRISKAEYVQKERIMSSERLARKMMLELSDQKTRTFGGYLSGYAKSNY
;
A
#
# COMPACT_ATOMS: atom_id res chain seq x y z
N MET A 1 -2.02 12.56 41.16
CA MET A 1 -2.53 12.30 39.80
C MET A 1 -1.64 11.21 39.23
N TYR A 2 -2.03 9.94 39.32
CA TYR A 2 -1.21 8.85 38.80
C TYR A 2 -1.42 8.78 37.29
N ALA A 3 -0.43 9.22 36.53
CA ALA A 3 -0.34 8.91 35.11
C ALA A 3 -0.04 7.41 35.01
N ILE A 4 -1.08 6.63 34.72
CA ILE A 4 -0.90 5.24 34.32
C ILE A 4 -0.27 5.31 32.93
N GLU A 5 1.05 5.21 32.86
CA GLU A 5 1.71 4.81 31.62
C GLU A 5 1.14 3.42 31.27
N MET A 6 0.12 3.39 30.41
CA MET A 6 -0.38 2.15 29.84
C MET A 6 0.77 1.57 29.03
N LYS A 7 1.42 0.53 29.57
CA LYS A 7 2.36 -0.29 28.81
C LYS A 7 1.65 -0.72 27.54
N ALA A 8 2.14 -0.23 26.39
CA ALA A 8 1.63 -0.59 25.07
C ALA A 8 1.54 -2.12 24.89
N ASP A 9 2.34 -2.89 25.63
CA ASP A 9 2.38 -4.36 25.67
C ASP A 9 1.10 -5.03 26.21
N ALA A 10 0.27 -4.32 26.98
CA ALA A 10 -0.94 -4.91 27.60
C ALA A 10 -2.23 -4.69 26.79
N MET A 11 -2.20 -3.84 25.76
CA MET A 11 -3.40 -3.49 24.98
C MET A 11 -3.82 -4.63 24.05
N LEU A 12 -5.13 -4.88 23.93
CA LEU A 12 -5.63 -5.84 22.96
C LEU A 12 -5.45 -5.28 21.54
N PRO A 13 -5.21 -6.13 20.51
CA PRO A 13 -4.93 -5.66 19.16
C PRO A 13 -5.95 -4.66 18.61
N ARG A 14 -7.25 -4.86 18.87
CA ARG A 14 -8.30 -3.93 18.42
C ARG A 14 -8.27 -2.59 19.14
N GLU A 15 -7.91 -2.58 20.41
CA GLU A 15 -7.76 -1.35 21.21
C GLU A 15 -6.52 -0.60 20.74
N ARG A 16 -5.41 -1.31 20.53
CA ARG A 16 -4.18 -0.72 19.98
C ARG A 16 -4.42 -0.12 18.60
N LEU A 17 -5.17 -0.79 17.73
CA LEU A 17 -5.53 -0.28 16.41
C LEU A 17 -6.33 1.03 16.52
N ARG A 18 -7.30 1.10 17.44
CA ARG A 18 -8.15 2.28 17.66
C ARG A 18 -7.34 3.46 18.22
N ASP A 19 -6.49 3.21 19.21
CA ASP A 19 -5.86 4.25 20.01
C ASP A 19 -4.50 4.71 19.45
N LEU A 20 -3.75 3.79 18.83
CA LEU A 20 -2.40 4.04 18.29
C LEU A 20 -2.31 3.95 16.76
N GLY A 21 -3.30 3.39 16.07
CA GLY A 21 -3.24 3.20 14.61
C GLY A 21 -2.64 1.87 14.18
N ALA A 22 -2.80 1.54 12.89
CA ALA A 22 -2.44 0.23 12.33
C ALA A 22 -0.92 0.02 12.20
N GLU A 23 -0.15 1.09 12.09
CA GLU A 23 1.30 1.11 11.99
C GLU A 23 2.01 0.62 13.27
N HIS A 24 1.29 0.60 14.40
CA HIS A 24 1.78 0.11 15.68
C HIS A 24 1.47 -1.38 15.91
N LEU A 25 0.88 -2.06 14.94
CA LEU A 25 0.54 -3.49 15.04
C LEU A 25 1.50 -4.32 14.19
N SER A 26 1.85 -5.48 14.72
CA SER A 26 2.51 -6.52 13.93
C SER A 26 1.56 -7.13 12.89
N ASN A 27 2.12 -7.79 11.87
CA ASN A 27 1.32 -8.54 10.89
C ASN A 27 0.44 -9.62 11.54
N GLN A 28 0.95 -10.27 12.59
CA GLN A 28 0.22 -11.25 13.37
C GLN A 28 -1.03 -10.63 14.00
N GLU A 29 -0.89 -9.45 14.59
CA GLU A 29 -1.99 -8.74 15.23
C GLU A 29 -3.03 -8.25 14.22
N LEU A 30 -2.59 -7.64 13.12
CA LEU A 30 -3.46 -7.22 12.03
C LEU A 30 -4.28 -8.40 11.51
N LEU A 31 -3.62 -9.51 11.20
CA LEU A 31 -4.27 -10.71 10.73
C LEU A 31 -5.22 -11.29 11.80
N SER A 32 -4.83 -11.28 13.08
CA SER A 32 -5.70 -11.77 14.16
C SER A 32 -7.01 -10.98 14.30
N ILE A 33 -6.96 -9.65 14.07
CA ILE A 33 -8.14 -8.79 14.09
C ILE A 33 -9.11 -9.23 13.00
N LEU A 34 -8.59 -9.45 11.79
CA LEU A 34 -9.34 -9.85 10.60
C LEU A 34 -9.93 -11.27 10.73
N LEU A 35 -9.18 -12.21 11.32
CA LEU A 35 -9.66 -13.56 11.60
C LEU A 35 -10.76 -13.60 12.68
N ARG A 36 -10.84 -12.56 13.52
CA ARG A 36 -11.80 -12.31 14.61
C ARG A 36 -11.74 -13.29 15.78
N THR A 37 -11.63 -14.58 15.53
CA THR A 37 -11.67 -15.65 16.53
C THR A 37 -10.68 -16.76 16.20
N GLY A 38 -10.20 -17.44 17.24
CA GLY A 38 -9.38 -18.63 17.13
C GLY A 38 -10.23 -19.88 16.97
N THR A 39 -9.70 -21.01 17.43
CA THR A 39 -10.46 -22.23 17.65
C THR A 39 -10.79 -22.38 19.13
N LYS A 40 -11.43 -23.50 19.51
CA LYS A 40 -11.65 -23.84 20.92
C LYS A 40 -10.35 -24.04 21.69
N THR A 41 -9.27 -24.46 21.01
CA THR A 41 -8.00 -24.84 21.63
C THR A 41 -6.85 -23.91 21.27
N THR A 42 -6.99 -23.12 20.20
CA THR A 42 -5.91 -22.30 19.64
C THR A 42 -6.35 -20.84 19.58
N PRO A 43 -5.70 -19.92 20.32
CA PRO A 43 -5.99 -18.49 20.27
C PRO A 43 -5.82 -17.91 18.86
N VAL A 44 -6.58 -16.85 18.53
CA VAL A 44 -6.56 -16.23 17.19
C VAL A 44 -5.19 -15.69 16.80
N LEU A 45 -4.43 -15.17 17.75
CA LEU A 45 -3.05 -14.71 17.52
C LEU A 45 -2.15 -15.86 17.08
N GLU A 46 -2.33 -17.06 17.64
CA GLU A 46 -1.53 -18.22 17.26
C GLU A 46 -1.97 -18.78 15.91
N VAL A 47 -3.27 -18.75 15.58
CA VAL A 47 -3.75 -19.08 14.24
C VAL A 47 -3.16 -18.13 13.19
N ALA A 48 -3.15 -16.82 13.47
CA ALA A 48 -2.51 -15.82 12.60
C ALA A 48 -1.01 -16.09 12.44
N ASN A 49 -0.31 -16.45 13.51
CA ASN A 49 1.10 -16.79 13.49
C ASN A 49 1.39 -18.02 12.63
N GLN A 50 0.58 -19.08 12.75
CA GLN A 50 0.71 -20.30 11.96
C GLN A 50 0.58 -20.02 10.46
N ILE A 51 -0.33 -19.12 10.09
CA ILE A 51 -0.44 -18.67 8.71
C ILE A 51 0.85 -17.99 8.24
N LEU A 52 1.35 -17.03 9.01
CA LEU A 52 2.53 -16.23 8.65
C LEU A 52 3.82 -17.06 8.60
N LYS A 53 3.96 -18.06 9.48
CA LYS A 53 5.12 -18.97 9.50
C LYS A 53 5.23 -19.87 8.27
N ASN A 54 4.14 -20.09 7.54
CA ASN A 54 4.14 -20.88 6.31
C ASN A 54 4.49 -20.03 5.07
N LEU A 55 4.90 -18.78 5.26
CA LEU A 55 5.27 -17.85 4.19
C LEU A 55 6.74 -17.49 4.31
N ASP A 56 7.46 -17.48 3.18
CA ASP A 56 8.82 -16.92 3.13
C ASP A 56 8.76 -15.38 3.10
N SER A 57 7.71 -14.83 2.49
CA SER A 57 7.42 -13.40 2.39
C SER A 57 5.92 -13.13 2.53
N LEU A 58 5.55 -11.95 3.04
CA LEU A 58 4.16 -11.49 3.03
C LEU A 58 3.57 -11.42 1.61
N ALA A 59 4.42 -11.22 0.60
CA ALA A 59 3.98 -11.24 -0.79
C ALA A 59 3.44 -12.62 -1.21
N ASP A 60 3.91 -13.71 -0.60
CA ASP A 60 3.48 -15.08 -0.92
C ASP A 60 2.04 -15.33 -0.48
N PHE A 61 1.54 -14.50 0.44
CA PHE A 61 0.19 -14.62 0.95
C PHE A 61 -0.86 -14.52 -0.17
N GLN A 62 -0.58 -13.77 -1.23
CA GLN A 62 -1.48 -13.64 -2.38
C GLN A 62 -1.64 -14.93 -3.18
N HIS A 63 -0.65 -15.82 -3.13
CA HIS A 63 -0.57 -17.04 -3.94
C HIS A 63 -1.22 -18.25 -3.28
N LEU A 64 -1.50 -18.20 -1.97
CA LEU A 64 -2.16 -19.30 -1.27
C LEU A 64 -3.56 -19.58 -1.88
N SER A 65 -3.79 -20.84 -2.21
CA SER A 65 -5.09 -21.37 -2.61
C SER A 65 -6.03 -21.52 -1.41
N LEU A 66 -7.33 -21.67 -1.67
CA LEU A 66 -8.32 -21.96 -0.63
C LEU A 66 -8.01 -23.29 0.07
N GLN A 67 -7.51 -24.27 -0.66
CA GLN A 67 -7.17 -25.59 -0.15
C GLN A 67 -5.95 -25.53 0.77
N GLU A 68 -4.92 -24.77 0.40
CA GLU A 68 -3.74 -24.57 1.26
C GLU A 68 -4.10 -23.83 2.54
N LEU A 69 -4.91 -22.77 2.46
CA LEU A 69 -5.41 -22.07 3.65
C LEU A 69 -6.18 -23.02 4.58
N GLN A 70 -7.00 -23.91 4.02
CA GLN A 70 -7.80 -24.87 4.79
C GLN A 70 -7.00 -25.99 5.46
N LYS A 71 -5.72 -26.18 5.09
CA LYS A 71 -4.83 -27.11 5.80
C LYS A 71 -4.41 -26.56 7.16
N ILE A 72 -4.59 -25.26 7.40
CA ILE A 72 -4.19 -24.60 8.65
C ILE A 72 -5.29 -24.78 9.68
N ASN A 73 -4.93 -25.27 10.87
CA ASN A 73 -5.88 -25.48 11.95
C ASN A 73 -6.58 -24.16 12.32
N GLY A 74 -7.92 -24.18 12.30
CA GLY A 74 -8.73 -23.01 12.61
C GLY A 74 -9.11 -22.14 11.43
N ILE A 75 -8.66 -22.49 10.21
CA ILE A 75 -9.08 -21.87 8.95
C ILE A 75 -9.98 -22.84 8.20
N GLY A 76 -11.29 -22.72 8.43
CA GLY A 76 -12.30 -23.45 7.65
C GLY A 76 -12.63 -22.75 6.34
N TYR A 77 -13.56 -23.34 5.58
CA TYR A 77 -14.01 -22.83 4.28
C TYR A 77 -14.45 -21.35 4.29
N VAL A 78 -15.20 -20.93 5.31
CA VAL A 78 -15.66 -19.53 5.42
C VAL A 78 -14.47 -18.57 5.60
N LYS A 79 -13.58 -18.86 6.56
CA LYS A 79 -12.41 -18.02 6.82
C LYS A 79 -11.44 -17.99 5.65
N SER A 80 -11.28 -19.09 4.91
CA SER A 80 -10.41 -19.10 3.73
C SER A 80 -10.95 -18.18 2.62
N ILE A 81 -12.27 -18.14 2.41
CA ILE A 81 -12.90 -17.18 1.49
C ILE A 81 -12.69 -15.74 1.96
N GLU A 82 -12.93 -15.45 3.24
CA GLU A 82 -12.73 -14.11 3.81
C GLU A 82 -11.29 -13.62 3.63
N ILE A 83 -10.30 -14.48 3.87
CA ILE A 83 -8.88 -14.18 3.63
C ILE A 83 -8.63 -13.87 2.15
N LYS A 84 -9.11 -14.71 1.23
CA LYS A 84 -8.92 -14.46 -0.21
C LYS A 84 -9.58 -13.17 -0.67
N ALA A 85 -10.77 -12.86 -0.18
CA ALA A 85 -11.47 -11.63 -0.51
C ALA A 85 -10.70 -10.39 -0.02
N MET A 86 -10.19 -10.43 1.21
CA MET A 86 -9.39 -9.36 1.79
C MET A 86 -8.08 -9.11 1.04
N ILE A 87 -7.36 -10.18 0.69
CA ILE A 87 -6.11 -10.09 -0.09
C ILE A 87 -6.38 -9.47 -1.46
N GLU A 88 -7.42 -9.92 -2.16
CA GLU A 88 -7.80 -9.36 -3.46
C GLU A 88 -8.19 -7.89 -3.35
N LEU A 89 -8.89 -7.50 -2.28
CA LEU A 89 -9.23 -6.11 -2.01
C LEU A 89 -7.95 -5.26 -1.79
N ALA A 90 -7.02 -5.74 -0.95
CA ALA A 90 -5.75 -5.06 -0.71
C ALA A 90 -4.95 -4.88 -2.01
N LYS A 91 -4.92 -5.91 -2.87
CA LYS A 91 -4.30 -5.86 -4.19
C LYS A 91 -4.94 -4.81 -5.09
N ARG A 92 -6.27 -4.69 -5.10
CA ARG A 92 -7.00 -3.68 -5.89
C ARG A 92 -6.72 -2.26 -5.38
N ILE A 93 -6.66 -2.06 -4.07
CA ILE A 93 -6.29 -0.78 -3.46
C ILE A 93 -4.88 -0.38 -3.90
N SER A 94 -3.89 -1.27 -3.72
CA SER A 94 -2.51 -1.03 -4.13
C SER A 94 -2.37 -0.72 -5.62
N LYS A 95 -3.10 -1.45 -6.48
CA LYS A 95 -3.14 -1.19 -7.92
C LYS A 95 -3.75 0.18 -8.25
N ALA A 96 -4.82 0.57 -7.56
CA ALA A 96 -5.46 1.87 -7.77
C ALA A 96 -4.52 3.03 -7.38
N GLU A 97 -3.81 2.90 -6.26
CA GLU A 97 -2.80 3.88 -5.82
C GLU A 97 -1.65 3.99 -6.83
N TYR A 98 -1.17 2.86 -7.35
CA TYR A 98 -0.12 2.83 -8.37
C TYR A 98 -0.54 3.58 -9.64
N VAL A 99 -1.75 3.30 -10.16
CA VAL A 99 -2.29 3.98 -11.35
C VAL A 99 -2.43 5.49 -11.11
N GLN A 100 -2.88 5.90 -9.93
CA GLN A 100 -3.01 7.32 -9.58
C GLN A 100 -1.64 8.02 -9.56
N LYS A 101 -0.63 7.41 -8.93
CA LYS A 101 0.74 7.93 -8.89
C LYS A 101 1.34 8.06 -10.28
N GLU A 102 1.16 7.05 -11.14
CA GLU A 102 1.67 7.06 -12.52
C GLU A 102 1.02 8.19 -13.36
N ARG A 103 -0.28 8.45 -13.14
CA ARG A 103 -0.99 9.55 -13.80
C ARG A 103 -0.46 10.93 -13.39
N ILE A 104 -0.11 11.12 -12.13
CA ILE A 104 0.48 12.36 -11.62
C ILE A 104 1.87 12.56 -12.24
N MET A 105 2.72 11.52 -12.18
CA MET A 105 4.07 11.57 -12.74
C MET A 105 4.10 11.84 -14.25
N SER A 106 3.17 11.24 -15.00
CA SER A 106 3.04 11.49 -16.45
C SER A 106 2.57 12.90 -16.76
N SER A 107 1.64 13.46 -15.96
CA SER A 107 1.17 14.84 -16.12
C SER A 107 2.29 15.85 -15.86
N GLU A 108 3.08 15.67 -14.80
CA GLU A 108 4.26 16.50 -14.55
C GLU A 108 5.31 16.37 -15.66
N ARG A 109 5.53 15.15 -16.16
CA ARG A 109 6.48 14.90 -17.24
C ARG A 109 6.05 15.60 -18.53
N LEU A 110 4.76 15.60 -18.83
CA LEU A 110 4.19 16.34 -19.97
C LEU A 110 4.34 17.85 -19.79
N ALA A 111 4.00 18.39 -18.60
CA ALA A 111 4.15 19.80 -18.29
C ALA A 111 5.61 20.27 -18.42
N ARG A 112 6.58 19.50 -17.91
CA ARG A 112 8.02 19.77 -18.07
C ARG A 112 8.43 19.80 -19.55
N LYS A 113 7.96 18.84 -20.35
CA LYS A 113 8.23 18.81 -21.80
C LYS A 113 7.68 20.06 -22.51
N MET A 114 6.43 20.44 -22.22
CA MET A 114 5.82 21.66 -22.78
C MET A 114 6.56 22.93 -22.36
N MET A 115 6.99 23.04 -21.10
CA MET A 115 7.79 24.17 -20.63
C MET A 115 9.15 24.27 -21.33
N LEU A 116 9.81 23.14 -21.61
CA LEU A 116 11.06 23.11 -22.37
C LEU A 116 10.84 23.54 -23.82
N GLU A 117 9.79 23.04 -24.49
CA GLU A 117 9.44 23.42 -25.86
C GLU A 117 9.10 24.91 -25.98
N LEU A 118 8.31 25.45 -25.05
CA LEU A 118 7.98 26.87 -24.99
C LEU A 118 9.22 27.75 -24.72
N SER A 119 10.15 27.26 -23.87
CA SER A 119 11.40 27.97 -23.58
C SER A 119 12.33 28.00 -24.81
N ASP A 120 12.40 26.91 -25.57
CA ASP A 120 13.18 26.86 -26.82
C ASP A 120 12.55 27.75 -27.91
N GLN A 121 11.22 27.77 -28.00
CA GLN A 121 10.50 28.62 -28.96
C GLN A 121 10.65 30.12 -28.67
N LYS A 122 10.65 30.53 -27.39
CA LYS A 122 10.88 31.93 -26.98
C LYS A 122 12.29 32.41 -27.33
N THR A 123 13.28 31.52 -27.25
CA THR A 123 14.67 31.82 -27.59
C THR A 123 14.85 31.95 -29.11
N ARG A 124 14.16 31.10 -29.88
CA ARG A 124 14.20 31.12 -31.35
C ARG A 124 13.53 32.37 -31.97
N THR A 125 12.42 32.84 -31.42
CA THR A 125 11.79 34.08 -31.92
C THR A 125 12.66 35.30 -31.64
N PHE A 126 13.27 35.43 -30.46
CA PHE A 126 14.13 36.58 -30.14
C PHE A 126 15.41 36.64 -31.00
N GLY A 127 16.02 35.49 -31.33
CA GLY A 127 17.16 35.42 -32.25
C GLY A 127 16.83 35.70 -33.71
N GLY A 128 15.62 35.33 -34.16
CA GLY A 128 15.14 35.60 -35.53
C GLY A 128 14.88 37.07 -35.79
N TYR A 129 14.33 37.81 -34.82
CA TYR A 129 14.10 39.26 -34.96
C TYR A 129 15.42 40.05 -35.05
N LEU A 130 16.47 39.66 -34.32
CA LEU A 130 17.77 40.35 -34.39
C LEU A 130 18.58 40.06 -35.68
N SER A 131 18.32 38.94 -36.36
CA SER A 131 18.98 38.60 -37.63
C SER A 131 18.35 39.30 -38.84
N GLY A 132 17.05 39.62 -38.79
CA GLY A 132 16.34 40.35 -39.86
C GLY A 132 16.74 41.82 -40.00
N TYR A 133 17.06 42.51 -38.91
CA TYR A 133 17.50 43.92 -38.94
C TYR A 133 18.92 44.12 -39.46
N ALA A 134 19.75 43.06 -39.47
CA ALA A 134 21.14 43.14 -39.94
C ALA A 134 21.31 42.96 -41.47
N LYS A 135 20.24 42.59 -42.20
CA LYS A 135 20.29 42.35 -43.67
C LYS A 135 19.56 43.39 -44.53
N SER A 136 19.03 44.47 -43.94
CA SER A 136 18.34 45.54 -44.68
C SER A 136 19.13 46.85 -44.81
N ASN A 137 20.41 46.86 -44.41
CA ASN A 137 21.28 48.05 -44.44
C ASN A 137 22.60 47.82 -45.19
N TYR A 138 22.57 47.02 -46.27
CA TYR A 138 23.61 47.00 -47.30
C TYR A 138 22.99 46.78 -48.67
#